data_AF-A0A101UHV4-F1
#
_entry.id   AF-A0A101UHV4-F1
#
_cell.length_a   1.000
_cell.length_b   1.000
_cell.length_c   1.000
_cell.angle_alpha   90.00
_cell.angle_beta   90.00
_cell.angle_gamma   90.00
#
_symmetry.space_group_name_H-M   'P 1'
#
loop_
_entity.id
_entity.type
_entity.pdbx_description
1 polymer ?
#
loop_
_entity_poly.entity_id
_entity_poly.type
_entity_poly.pdbx_seq_one_letter_code
_entity_poly.pdbx_strand_id
1 'polypeptide(L)'
;MDRHYADPLDVPALARLALMSPGHFSRSFRAAFGETPYSYLMTRRIERAKALLRRGDLSVTEVCFEVGCTSLGSFSSRFTEIVGETPSAYRARAHDEGAAVPACYAKIHTRPVRRAAGDAGRNAGRDAARNAGGDAAGEPPGPAGAAAAGAAADAVRNGEAKAGPRP
;
A
#
# COMPACT_ATOMS: atom_id res chain seq x y z
N MET A 1 3.37 3.41 -8.39
CA MET A 1 2.23 4.17 -7.85
C MET A 1 2.54 4.70 -6.45
N ASP A 2 2.81 3.85 -5.45
CA ASP A 2 2.99 4.29 -4.05
C ASP A 2 4.07 5.35 -3.84
N ARG A 3 5.21 5.25 -4.54
CA ARG A 3 6.28 6.27 -4.46
C ARG A 3 5.93 7.59 -5.16
N HIS A 4 5.09 7.52 -6.18
CA HIS A 4 4.77 8.60 -7.12
C HIS A 4 3.29 9.00 -7.00
N TYR A 5 2.74 8.96 -5.79
CA TYR A 5 1.30 9.12 -5.59
C TYR A 5 0.79 10.51 -6.02
N ALA A 6 1.65 11.53 -5.98
CA ALA A 6 1.29 12.90 -6.31
C ALA A 6 1.23 13.14 -7.84
N ASP A 7 1.91 12.29 -8.62
CA ASP A 7 1.97 12.44 -10.06
C ASP A 7 0.62 12.10 -10.72
N PRO A 8 0.28 12.71 -11.86
CA PRO A 8 -0.90 12.32 -12.63
C PRO A 8 -0.88 10.83 -12.99
N LEU A 9 -2.05 10.20 -12.95
CA LEU A 9 -2.16 8.78 -13.31
C LEU A 9 -2.05 8.58 -14.82
N ASP A 10 -0.96 7.95 -15.26
CA ASP A 10 -0.79 7.49 -16.65
C ASP A 10 -0.87 5.96 -16.72
N VAL A 11 -2.08 5.44 -16.92
CA VAL A 11 -2.32 3.99 -17.07
C VAL A 11 -1.57 3.41 -18.28
N PRO A 12 -1.57 4.03 -19.47
CA PRO A 12 -0.72 3.59 -20.57
C PRO A 12 0.76 3.46 -20.24
N ALA A 13 1.36 4.43 -19.53
CA ALA A 13 2.76 4.33 -19.11
C ALA A 13 2.99 3.15 -18.16
N LEU A 14 2.12 2.97 -17.17
CA LEU A 14 2.22 1.84 -16.24
C LEU A 14 2.05 0.49 -16.94
N ALA A 15 1.15 0.42 -17.92
CA ALA A 15 0.96 -0.78 -18.72
C ALA A 15 2.21 -1.12 -19.55
N ARG A 16 2.86 -0.11 -20.16
CA ARG A 16 4.15 -0.29 -20.86
C ARG A 16 5.24 -0.81 -19.92
N LEU A 17 5.35 -0.26 -18.71
CA LEU A 17 6.31 -0.72 -17.70
C LEU A 17 6.03 -2.17 -17.26
N ALA A 18 4.77 -2.58 -17.27
CA ALA A 18 4.35 -3.95 -16.95
C ALA A 18 4.34 -4.90 -18.17
N LEU A 19 4.79 -4.46 -19.35
CA LEU A 19 4.74 -5.22 -20.61
C LEU A 19 3.33 -5.72 -20.98
N MET A 20 2.32 -4.88 -20.73
CA MET A 20 0.91 -5.20 -20.97
C MET A 20 0.24 -4.14 -21.83
N SER A 21 -0.85 -4.51 -22.50
CA SER A 21 -1.80 -3.52 -23.01
C SER A 21 -2.52 -2.81 -21.85
N PRO A 22 -2.98 -1.56 -22.00
CA PRO A 22 -3.65 -0.82 -20.92
C PRO A 22 -4.89 -1.52 -20.36
N GLY A 23 -5.66 -2.18 -21.22
CA GLY A 23 -6.83 -2.97 -20.82
C GLY A 23 -6.46 -4.23 -20.04
N HIS A 24 -5.41 -4.95 -20.46
CA HIS A 24 -4.92 -6.12 -19.72
C HIS A 24 -4.35 -5.69 -18.36
N PHE A 25 -3.53 -4.64 -18.33
CA PHE A 25 -3.00 -4.06 -17.11
C PHE A 25 -4.12 -3.74 -16.10
N SER A 26 -5.17 -3.05 -16.53
CA SER A 26 -6.25 -2.65 -15.61
C SER A 26 -6.98 -3.86 -15.01
N ARG A 27 -7.22 -4.92 -15.79
CA ARG A 27 -7.83 -6.16 -15.31
C ARG A 27 -6.90 -6.91 -14.35
N SER A 28 -5.64 -7.07 -14.73
CA SER A 28 -4.64 -7.76 -13.91
C SER A 28 -4.36 -7.02 -12.61
N PHE A 29 -4.32 -5.69 -12.65
CA PHE A 29 -4.21 -4.84 -11.47
C PHE A 29 -5.40 -5.07 -10.54
N ARG A 30 -6.63 -5.03 -11.06
CA ARG A 30 -7.82 -5.29 -10.24
C ARG A 30 -7.85 -6.71 -9.68
N ALA A 31 -7.39 -7.70 -10.43
CA ALA A 31 -7.28 -9.07 -9.94
C ALA A 31 -6.24 -9.20 -8.80
N ALA A 32 -5.14 -8.43 -8.85
CA ALA A 32 -4.09 -8.47 -7.85
C ALA A 32 -4.38 -7.61 -6.59
N PHE A 33 -4.99 -6.44 -6.75
CA PHE A 33 -5.19 -5.45 -5.68
C PHE A 33 -6.65 -5.32 -5.22
N GLY A 34 -7.61 -5.96 -5.90
CA GLY A 34 -9.04 -5.90 -5.58
C GLY A 34 -9.75 -4.62 -6.06
N GLU A 35 -9.02 -3.60 -6.52
CA GLU A 35 -9.58 -2.33 -6.97
C GLU A 35 -8.96 -1.82 -8.27
N THR A 36 -9.53 -0.75 -8.85
CA THR A 36 -8.97 -0.17 -10.09
C THR A 36 -7.70 0.62 -9.80
N PRO A 37 -6.80 0.82 -10.79
CA PRO A 37 -5.61 1.64 -10.62
C PRO A 37 -5.91 3.06 -10.10
N TYR A 38 -7.01 3.68 -10.53
CA TYR A 38 -7.43 5.00 -10.07
C TYR A 38 -7.89 4.98 -8.61
N SER A 39 -8.74 4.02 -8.24
CA SER A 39 -9.21 3.85 -6.86
C SER A 39 -8.05 3.65 -5.89
N TYR A 40 -7.10 2.80 -6.26
CA TYR A 40 -5.89 2.53 -5.48
C TYR A 40 -5.03 3.78 -5.28
N LEU A 41 -4.74 4.50 -6.38
CA LEU A 41 -3.97 5.75 -6.29
C LEU A 41 -4.67 6.75 -5.39
N MET A 42 -5.98 6.88 -5.50
CA MET A 42 -6.74 7.82 -4.69
C MET A 42 -6.72 7.43 -3.21
N THR A 43 -6.80 6.14 -2.88
CA THR A 43 -6.61 5.64 -1.50
C THR A 43 -5.24 6.04 -0.96
N ARG A 44 -4.16 5.87 -1.73
CA ARG A 44 -2.81 6.33 -1.35
C ARG A 44 -2.72 7.83 -1.12
N ARG A 45 -3.38 8.63 -1.96
CA ARG A 45 -3.46 10.09 -1.80
C ARG A 45 -4.19 10.48 -0.52
N ILE A 46 -5.31 9.82 -0.19
CA ILE A 46 -6.05 10.07 1.05
C ILE A 46 -5.22 9.67 2.28
N GLU A 47 -4.51 8.53 2.24
CA GLU A 47 -3.59 8.13 3.31
C GLU A 47 -2.53 9.20 3.59
N ARG A 48 -1.94 9.76 2.51
CA ARG A 48 -0.98 10.86 2.64
C ARG A 48 -1.64 12.15 3.14
N ALA A 49 -2.82 12.49 2.63
CA ALA A 49 -3.57 13.67 3.03
C ALA A 49 -3.87 13.65 4.54
N LYS A 50 -4.26 12.50 5.09
CA LYS A 50 -4.45 12.34 6.54
C LYS A 50 -3.19 12.75 7.30
N ALA A 51 -2.00 12.28 6.89
CA ALA A 51 -0.75 12.63 7.56
C ALA A 51 -0.47 14.15 7.52
N LEU A 52 -0.74 14.82 6.40
CA LEU A 52 -0.57 16.26 6.26
C LEU A 52 -1.59 17.05 7.11
N LEU A 53 -2.85 16.62 7.13
CA LEU A 53 -3.90 17.26 7.94
C LEU A 53 -3.63 17.12 9.45
N ARG A 54 -3.07 15.99 9.89
CA ARG A 54 -2.65 15.81 11.30
C ARG A 54 -1.53 16.76 11.71
N ARG A 55 -0.62 17.06 10.78
CA ARG A 55 0.51 17.98 11.02
C ARG A 55 0.04 19.42 11.19
N GLY A 56 -1.03 19.80 10.49
CA GLY A 56 -1.71 21.09 10.68
C GLY A 56 -1.15 22.27 9.86
N ASP A 57 0.03 22.12 9.26
CA ASP A 57 0.75 23.19 8.54
C ASP A 57 0.06 23.68 7.25
N LEU A 58 -0.80 22.85 6.67
CA LEU A 58 -1.46 23.13 5.39
C LEU A 58 -2.98 23.23 5.59
N SER A 59 -3.61 24.11 4.82
CA SER A 59 -5.05 24.14 4.63
C SER A 59 -5.54 22.91 3.86
N VAL A 60 -6.83 22.60 3.95
CA VAL A 60 -7.43 21.46 3.21
C VAL A 60 -7.20 21.59 1.70
N THR A 61 -7.31 22.80 1.17
CA THR A 61 -7.11 23.09 -0.26
C THR A 61 -5.66 22.85 -0.68
N GLU A 62 -4.69 23.32 0.12
CA GLU A 62 -3.28 23.05 -0.15
C GLU A 62 -2.97 21.55 -0.08
N VAL A 63 -3.50 20.84 0.92
CA VAL A 63 -3.34 19.38 1.02
C VAL A 63 -3.90 18.67 -0.21
N CYS A 64 -5.07 19.09 -0.73
CA CYS A 64 -5.67 18.51 -1.93
C CYS A 64 -4.69 18.55 -3.12
N PHE A 65 -4.07 19.70 -3.38
CA PHE A 65 -3.13 19.84 -4.48
C PHE A 65 -1.77 19.20 -4.19
N GLU A 66 -1.31 19.23 -2.94
CA GLU A 66 -0.05 18.60 -2.51
C GLU A 66 -0.07 17.08 -2.70
N VAL A 67 -1.23 16.43 -2.51
CA VAL A 67 -1.37 14.99 -2.79
C VAL A 67 -1.66 14.67 -4.26
N GLY A 68 -1.69 15.67 -5.14
CA GLY A 68 -1.88 15.51 -6.58
C GLY A 68 -3.33 15.43 -7.05
N CYS A 69 -4.31 15.77 -6.19
CA CYS A 69 -5.70 15.88 -6.62
C CYS A 69 -5.93 17.19 -7.38
N THR A 70 -6.73 17.14 -8.44
CA THR A 70 -6.99 18.29 -9.32
C THR A 70 -8.27 19.05 -8.95
N SER A 71 -9.11 18.49 -8.08
CA SER A 71 -10.35 19.13 -7.65
C SER A 71 -10.62 18.90 -6.16
N LEU A 72 -10.99 19.98 -5.48
CA LEU A 72 -11.30 19.94 -4.05
C LEU A 72 -12.57 19.14 -3.76
N GLY A 73 -13.57 19.20 -4.65
CA GLY A 73 -14.82 18.46 -4.52
C GLY A 73 -14.61 16.94 -4.56
N SER A 74 -13.92 16.43 -5.59
CA SER A 74 -13.65 14.98 -5.71
C SER A 74 -12.75 14.48 -4.59
N PHE A 75 -11.75 15.27 -4.19
CA PHE A 75 -10.93 14.98 -3.02
C PHE A 75 -11.78 14.87 -1.75
N SER A 76 -12.63 15.86 -1.46
CA SER A 76 -13.43 15.91 -0.23
C SER A 76 -14.43 14.76 -0.14
N SER A 77 -15.12 14.44 -1.25
CA SER A 77 -16.04 13.31 -1.31
C SER A 77 -15.32 12.00 -1.05
N ARG A 78 -14.19 11.76 -1.73
CA ARG A 78 -13.44 10.52 -1.59
C ARG A 78 -12.73 10.38 -0.24
N PHE A 79 -12.24 11.49 0.31
CA PHE A 79 -11.71 11.53 1.67
C PHE A 79 -12.79 11.10 2.66
N THR A 80 -13.99 11.68 2.56
CA THR A 80 -15.11 11.38 3.46
C THR A 80 -15.55 9.93 3.32
N GLU A 81 -15.63 9.40 2.10
CA GLU A 81 -15.97 8.00 1.84
C GLU A 81 -14.98 7.03 2.50
N ILE A 82 -13.68 7.31 2.40
CA ILE A 82 -12.62 6.42 2.93
C ILE A 82 -12.43 6.60 4.44
N VAL A 83 -12.52 7.83 4.95
CA VAL A 83 -12.14 8.18 6.33
C VAL A 83 -13.35 8.22 7.27
N GLY A 84 -14.55 8.43 6.74
CA GLY A 84 -15.80 8.52 7.51
C GLY A 84 -16.14 9.93 8.00
N GLU A 85 -15.28 10.92 7.77
CA GLU A 85 -15.52 12.33 8.11
C GLU A 85 -14.87 13.28 7.10
N THR A 86 -15.30 14.54 7.09
CA THR A 86 -14.78 15.54 6.13
C THR A 86 -13.33 15.91 6.42
N PRO A 87 -12.53 16.35 5.41
CA PRO A 87 -11.15 16.78 5.62
C PRO A 87 -11.01 17.89 6.67
N SER A 88 -11.94 18.84 6.69
CA SER A 88 -11.94 19.96 7.66
C SER A 88 -12.20 19.50 9.08
N ALA A 89 -13.17 18.59 9.27
CA ALA A 89 -13.44 17.98 10.57
C ALA A 89 -12.25 17.13 11.03
N TYR A 90 -11.70 16.31 10.13
CA TYR A 90 -10.50 15.53 10.39
C TYR A 90 -9.35 16.43 10.82
N ARG A 91 -9.11 17.58 10.17
CA ARG A 91 -8.03 18.51 10.55
C ARG A 91 -8.26 19.17 11.92
N ALA A 92 -9.51 19.48 12.26
CA ALA A 92 -9.84 20.23 13.48
C ALA A 92 -9.81 19.38 14.75
N ARG A 93 -9.97 18.05 14.65
CA ARG A 93 -9.92 17.15 15.80
C ARG A 93 -8.49 17.02 16.35
N ALA A 94 -8.37 16.70 17.64
CA ALA A 94 -7.07 16.38 18.23
C ALA A 94 -6.49 15.11 17.60
N HIS A 95 -5.21 15.15 17.23
CA HIS A 95 -4.45 14.00 16.71
C HIS A 95 -3.28 13.60 17.61
N ASP A 96 -3.21 14.20 18.81
CA ASP A 96 -2.16 13.99 19.80
C ASP A 96 -2.07 12.52 20.27
N GLU A 97 -3.10 11.73 19.98
CA GLU A 97 -3.16 10.30 20.25
C GLU A 97 -3.11 9.47 18.96
N GLY A 98 -2.08 9.68 18.15
CA GLY A 98 -1.55 8.58 17.36
C GLY A 98 -1.01 7.52 18.32
N ALA A 99 -1.90 6.69 18.88
CA ALA A 99 -1.69 5.68 19.91
C ALA A 99 -0.21 5.43 20.20
N ALA A 100 0.33 6.09 21.23
CA ALA A 100 1.66 5.78 21.71
C ALA A 100 1.68 4.28 21.98
N VAL A 101 2.39 3.53 21.12
CA VAL A 101 2.56 2.09 21.31
C VAL A 101 3.04 1.92 22.75
N PRO A 102 2.29 1.22 23.62
CA PRO A 102 2.67 1.12 25.01
C PRO A 102 4.13 0.66 25.10
N ALA A 103 4.90 1.25 26.01
CA ALA A 103 6.34 0.98 26.10
C ALA A 103 6.65 -0.52 26.24
N CYS A 104 5.73 -1.30 26.82
CA CYS A 104 5.83 -2.76 26.87
C CYS A 104 5.79 -3.40 25.47
N TYR A 105 4.88 -2.99 24.59
CA TYR A 105 4.73 -3.50 23.23
C TYR A 105 5.95 -3.16 22.37
N ALA A 106 6.42 -1.91 22.44
CA ALA A 106 7.65 -1.51 21.76
C ALA A 106 8.84 -2.36 22.23
N LYS A 107 9.04 -2.50 23.56
CA LYS A 107 10.13 -3.32 24.12
C LYS A 107 10.07 -4.78 23.71
N ILE A 108 8.88 -5.38 23.57
CA ILE A 108 8.73 -6.78 23.14
C ILE A 108 9.16 -6.95 21.68
N HIS A 109 8.70 -6.05 20.80
CA HIS A 109 8.88 -6.20 19.35
C HIS A 109 10.18 -5.59 18.79
N THR A 110 10.81 -4.65 19.51
CA THR A 110 12.06 -3.99 19.06
C THR A 110 13.28 -4.43 19.86
N ARG A 111 13.16 -5.44 20.74
CA ARG A 111 14.28 -5.94 21.54
C ARG A 111 15.40 -6.41 20.60
N PRO A 112 16.62 -5.83 20.69
CA PRO A 112 17.75 -6.32 19.91
C PRO A 112 18.07 -7.75 20.37
N VAL A 113 18.04 -8.70 19.43
CA VAL A 113 18.57 -10.05 19.69
C VAL A 113 20.07 -9.89 19.90
N ARG A 114 20.55 -10.14 21.13
CA ARG A 114 21.99 -10.27 21.37
C ARG A 114 22.46 -11.43 20.49
N ARG A 115 23.13 -11.14 19.36
CA ARG A 115 23.96 -12.14 18.69
C ARG A 115 24.94 -12.62 19.75
N ALA A 116 24.80 -13.87 20.16
CA ALA A 116 25.60 -14.45 21.23
C ALA A 116 27.08 -14.24 20.90
N ALA A 117 27.73 -13.38 21.68
CA ALA A 117 29.17 -13.36 21.77
C ALA A 117 29.57 -14.56 22.64
N GLY A 118 30.29 -15.52 22.07
CA GLY A 118 31.05 -16.52 22.83
C GLY A 118 30.64 -17.98 22.66
N ASP A 119 30.80 -18.54 21.46
CA ASP A 119 31.27 -19.94 21.31
C ASP A 119 32.70 -19.94 20.76
N ALA A 120 33.61 -19.34 21.53
CA ALA A 120 35.04 -19.43 21.30
C ALA A 120 35.65 -20.09 22.53
N GLY A 121 35.56 -21.41 22.64
CA GLY A 121 36.24 -22.10 23.73
C GLY A 121 35.90 -23.55 24.03
N ARG A 122 35.40 -24.38 23.09
CA ARG A 122 35.37 -25.84 23.28
C ARG A 122 35.45 -26.59 21.96
N ASN A 123 36.67 -26.74 21.42
CA ASN A 123 37.11 -27.96 20.73
C ASN A 123 38.58 -27.83 20.32
N ALA A 124 39.46 -28.10 21.28
CA ALA A 124 40.79 -28.59 20.97
C ALA A 124 40.73 -30.12 20.96
N GLY A 125 40.95 -30.70 19.78
CA GLY A 125 41.33 -32.11 19.62
C GLY A 125 40.20 -33.07 19.28
N ARG A 126 39.89 -33.20 17.97
CA ARG A 126 39.91 -34.51 17.30
C ARG A 126 39.66 -34.37 15.79
N ASP A 127 40.50 -35.09 15.05
CA ASP A 127 40.24 -35.64 13.71
C ASP A 127 40.21 -34.60 12.58
N ALA A 128 41.34 -34.16 12.01
CA ALA A 128 42.24 -34.92 11.13
C ALA A 128 41.50 -35.81 10.09
N ALA A 129 41.48 -35.28 8.86
CA ALA A 129 41.49 -35.98 7.56
C ALA A 129 40.18 -36.07 6.75
N ARG A 130 40.35 -35.72 5.46
CA ARG A 130 39.57 -36.04 4.24
C ARG A 130 38.36 -35.14 3.94
N ASN A 131 38.16 -34.59 2.75
CA ASN A 131 38.88 -34.63 1.48
C ASN A 131 38.42 -33.46 0.59
N ALA A 132 39.24 -33.18 -0.42
CA ALA A 132 39.12 -32.25 -1.53
C ALA A 132 37.79 -32.26 -2.31
N GLY A 133 37.49 -31.08 -2.89
CA GLY A 133 37.07 -30.96 -4.29
C GLY A 133 35.60 -30.64 -4.56
N GLY A 134 35.35 -29.61 -5.39
CA GLY A 134 34.12 -29.53 -6.19
C GLY A 134 33.51 -28.14 -6.37
N ASP A 135 33.79 -27.52 -7.52
CA ASP A 135 32.95 -26.49 -8.17
C ASP A 135 31.48 -26.90 -8.27
N ALA A 136 30.54 -25.96 -8.07
CA ALA A 136 29.29 -25.88 -8.85
C ALA A 136 28.52 -24.58 -8.58
N ALA A 137 28.09 -23.98 -9.69
CA ALA A 137 27.16 -22.86 -9.78
C ALA A 137 25.78 -23.14 -9.15
N GLY A 138 25.06 -22.08 -8.76
CA GLY A 138 23.69 -22.16 -8.27
C GLY A 138 22.98 -20.81 -8.24
N GLU A 139 22.13 -20.62 -9.24
CA GLU A 139 21.19 -19.54 -9.57
C GLU A 139 20.32 -19.00 -8.39
N PRO A 140 19.84 -17.74 -8.41
CA PRO A 140 19.04 -17.18 -7.33
C PRO A 140 17.62 -17.76 -7.24
N PRO A 141 17.02 -17.84 -6.04
CA PRO A 141 15.63 -18.27 -5.90
C PRO A 141 14.65 -17.18 -6.35
N GLY A 142 13.84 -17.50 -7.35
CA GLY A 142 12.61 -16.77 -7.67
C GLY A 142 11.58 -16.85 -6.52
N PRO A 143 10.64 -15.90 -6.43
CA PRO A 143 9.71 -15.83 -5.30
C PRO A 143 8.60 -16.88 -5.40
N ALA A 144 8.56 -17.79 -4.43
CA ALA A 144 7.32 -18.38 -3.92
C ALA A 144 6.43 -17.23 -3.38
N GLY A 145 5.12 -17.17 -3.59
CA GLY A 145 4.16 -18.23 -3.81
C GLY A 145 3.18 -18.23 -2.64
N ALA A 146 1.92 -17.85 -2.93
CA ALA A 146 0.71 -18.09 -2.12
C ALA A 146 0.60 -17.30 -0.79
N ALA A 147 -0.56 -16.97 -0.22
CA ALA A 147 -1.94 -17.44 -0.37
C ALA A 147 -2.85 -16.35 0.25
N ALA A 148 -4.01 -16.01 -0.30
CA ALA A 148 -5.34 -16.61 -0.06
C ALA A 148 -6.26 -15.71 0.81
N ALA A 149 -7.44 -15.39 0.25
CA ALA A 149 -8.78 -15.25 0.85
C ALA A 149 -9.64 -14.48 -0.18
N GLY A 150 -10.58 -15.09 -0.92
CA GLY A 150 -11.86 -15.63 -0.43
C GLY A 150 -12.93 -14.52 -0.53
N ALA A 151 -13.55 -14.29 -1.69
CA ALA A 151 -14.81 -14.90 -2.19
C ALA A 151 -16.08 -14.50 -1.40
N ALA A 152 -16.94 -13.66 -2.02
CA ALA A 152 -18.42 -13.68 -1.98
C ALA A 152 -18.95 -12.56 -2.91
N ALA A 153 -19.50 -12.93 -4.08
CA ALA A 153 -20.94 -12.94 -4.45
C ALA A 153 -21.43 -11.59 -5.01
N ASP A 154 -21.69 -11.46 -6.32
CA ASP A 154 -22.97 -11.75 -7.04
C ASP A 154 -24.12 -10.82 -6.58
N ALA A 155 -24.96 -10.17 -7.40
CA ALA A 155 -25.14 -10.09 -8.85
C ALA A 155 -26.23 -9.01 -9.12
N VAL A 156 -26.31 -8.56 -10.38
CA VAL A 156 -27.55 -8.15 -11.10
C VAL A 156 -28.26 -6.85 -10.67
N ARG A 157 -28.31 -5.85 -11.57
CA ARG A 157 -29.41 -5.70 -12.55
C ARG A 157 -29.19 -4.54 -13.53
N ASN A 158 -29.19 -4.87 -14.82
CA ASN A 158 -29.33 -3.96 -15.96
C ASN A 158 -30.82 -3.67 -16.26
N GLY A 159 -31.06 -2.56 -16.97
CA GLY A 159 -32.29 -2.28 -17.74
C GLY A 159 -33.16 -1.17 -17.13
N GLU A 160 -33.76 -0.22 -17.83
CA GLU A 160 -33.95 0.04 -19.26
C GLU A 160 -34.44 1.50 -19.39
N ALA A 161 -34.28 2.05 -20.60
CA ALA A 161 -34.83 3.34 -21.01
C ALA A 161 -36.36 3.33 -21.07
N LYS A 162 -37.03 4.44 -20.73
CA LYS A 162 -38.27 4.87 -21.40
C LYS A 162 -38.63 6.34 -21.13
N ALA A 163 -38.74 7.09 -22.23
CA ALA A 163 -39.64 8.20 -22.60
C ALA A 163 -40.17 9.21 -21.54
N GLY A 164 -40.20 10.49 -21.95
CA GLY A 164 -40.92 11.59 -21.29
C GLY A 164 -42.46 11.45 -21.29
N PRO A 165 -43.26 12.52 -21.09
CA PRO A 165 -43.03 13.90 -21.56
C PRO A 165 -43.20 15.01 -20.49
N ARG A 166 -42.91 16.24 -20.94
CA ARG A 166 -43.15 17.53 -20.26
C ARG A 166 -44.64 17.76 -19.95
N PRO A 167 -44.93 18.63 -18.98
CA PRO A 167 -45.83 19.76 -19.17
C PRO A 167 -45.06 21.08 -19.39
#